data_AF-A0A6I1K0E3-F1
#
_entry.id   AF-A0A6I1K0E3-F1
#
_cell.length_a   1.000
_cell.length_b   1.000
_cell.length_c   1.000
_cell.angle_alpha   90.00
_cell.angle_beta   90.00
_cell.angle_gamma   90.00
#
_symmetry.space_group_name_H-M   'P 1'
#
loop_
_entity.id
_entity.type
_entity.pdbx_description
1 polymer ?
#
loop_
_entity_poly.entity_id
_entity_poly.type
_entity_poly.pdbx_seq_one_letter_code
_entity_poly.pdbx_strand_id
1 'polypeptide(L)' 'MQVSLADIATAHASRYLQQLCKHWSHKFPVTFDACSGQVPFSEQARLTLKANGDVLSLRLDATADRLPTLE' A
#
# COMPACT_ATOMS: atom_id res chain seq x y z
N MET A 1 -7.21 -4.20 -15.46
CA MET A 1 -7.00 -4.23 -14.00
C MET A 1 -5.61 -4.78 -13.76
N GLN A 2 -4.69 -3.92 -13.38
CA GLN A 2 -3.31 -4.26 -13.07
C GLN A 2 -3.15 -4.31 -11.56
N VAL A 3 -2.61 -5.43 -11.09
CA VAL A 3 -2.27 -5.62 -9.68
C VAL A 3 -0.77 -5.72 -9.54
N SER A 4 -0.20 -4.92 -8.64
CA SER A 4 1.20 -5.04 -8.22
C SER A 4 1.23 -5.52 -6.78
N LEU A 5 2.00 -6.58 -6.53
CA LEU A 5 2.17 -7.19 -5.23
C LEU A 5 3.64 -7.08 -4.82
N ALA A 6 3.88 -6.72 -3.57
CA ALA A 6 5.21 -6.73 -2.98
C ALA A 6 5.12 -7.25 -1.55
N ASP A 7 5.90 -8.27 -1.24
CA ASP A 7 6.05 -8.81 0.11
C ASP A 7 7.46 -8.49 0.59
N ILE A 8 7.54 -7.77 1.71
CA ILE A 8 8.79 -7.26 2.25
C ILE A 8 8.98 -7.91 3.61
N ALA A 9 10.00 -8.75 3.75
CA ALA A 9 10.40 -9.30 5.03
C ALA A 9 10.97 -8.18 5.92
N THR A 10 10.26 -7.87 6.99
CA THR A 10 10.65 -6.87 7.99
C THR A 10 9.95 -7.10 9.33
N ALA A 11 10.76 -7.15 10.40
CA ALA A 11 10.30 -7.20 11.80
C ALA A 11 9.47 -6.00 12.25
N HIS A 12 9.43 -4.94 11.43
CA HIS A 12 8.75 -3.69 11.76
C HIS A 12 7.59 -3.38 10.79
N ALA A 13 6.96 -4.41 10.22
CA ALA A 13 5.89 -4.27 9.24
C ALA A 13 4.76 -3.34 9.71
N SER A 14 4.27 -3.53 10.94
CA SER A 14 3.24 -2.67 11.54
C SER A 14 3.67 -1.20 11.65
N ARG A 15 4.95 -0.99 12.01
CA ARG A 15 5.53 0.35 12.19
C ARG A 15 5.61 1.09 10.86
N TYR A 16 6.12 0.42 9.82
CA TYR A 16 6.21 0.99 8.48
C TYR A 16 4.84 1.23 7.85
N LEU A 17 3.90 0.29 8.00
CA LEU A 17 2.52 0.46 7.55
C LEU A 17 1.92 1.77 8.09
N GLN A 18 2.01 2.00 9.40
CA GLN A 18 1.46 3.18 10.03
C GLN A 18 2.17 4.47 9.59
N GLN A 19 3.49 4.44 9.39
CA GLN A 19 4.25 5.61 8.90
C GLN A 19 3.84 5.98 7.47
N LEU A 20 3.75 4.98 6.59
CA LEU A 20 3.32 5.16 5.21
C LEU A 20 1.88 5.71 5.15
N CYS A 21 0.97 5.10 5.92
CA CYS A 21 -0.42 5.55 5.95
C CYS A 21 -0.54 6.99 6.45
N LYS A 22 0.14 7.36 7.55
CA LYS A 22 0.17 8.74 8.07
C LYS A 22 0.76 9.74 7.08
N HIS A 23 1.80 9.35 6.35
CA HIS A 23 2.40 10.20 5.32
C HIS A 23 1.39 10.57 4.22
N TRP A 24 0.57 9.60 3.80
CA TRP A 24 -0.46 9.82 2.78
C TRP A 24 -1.78 10.37 3.34
N SER A 25 -2.06 10.27 4.64
CA SER A 25 -3.23 10.87 5.28
C SER A 25 -3.34 12.38 5.09
N HIS A 26 -2.24 13.07 4.76
CA HIS A 26 -2.30 14.49 4.42
C HIS A 26 -3.01 14.74 3.08
N LYS A 27 -2.85 13.84 2.10
CA LYS A 27 -3.31 14.04 0.73
C LYS A 27 -4.55 13.21 0.38
N PHE A 28 -4.74 12.08 1.05
CA PHE A 28 -5.80 11.12 0.76
C PHE A 28 -6.56 10.72 2.04
N PRO A 29 -7.83 10.30 1.92
CA PRO A 29 -8.61 9.76 3.03
C PRO A 29 -8.15 8.33 3.36
N VAL A 30 -6.95 8.22 3.93
CA VAL A 30 -6.34 6.95 4.31
C VAL A 30 -6.98 6.41 5.59
N THR A 31 -7.26 5.12 5.61
CA THR A 31 -7.72 4.37 6.79
C THR A 31 -6.68 3.34 7.15
N PHE A 32 -6.25 3.29 8.42
CA PHE A 32 -5.23 2.34 8.85
C PHE A 32 -5.35 1.98 10.33
N ASP A 33 -4.86 0.78 10.63
CA ASP A 33 -4.78 0.16 11.94
C ASP A 33 -3.38 -0.44 12.14
N ALA A 34 -3.14 -1.12 13.26
CA ALA A 34 -1.85 -1.76 13.55
C ALA A 34 -1.48 -2.87 12.54
N CYS A 35 -2.46 -3.52 11.90
CA CYS A 35 -2.22 -4.68 11.02
C CYS A 35 -2.63 -4.45 9.56
N SER A 36 -3.39 -3.41 9.25
CA SER A 36 -3.92 -3.17 7.91
C SER A 36 -4.05 -1.69 7.60
N GLY A 37 -3.81 -1.31 6.35
CA GLY A 37 -3.97 0.05 5.86
C GLY A 37 -4.55 0.07 4.45
N GLN A 38 -5.38 1.06 4.15
CA GLN A 38 -5.94 1.31 2.83
C GLN A 38 -5.76 2.78 2.45
N VAL A 39 -5.13 2.98 1.30
CA VAL A 39 -4.82 4.29 0.73
C VAL A 39 -5.51 4.37 -0.65
N PRO A 40 -6.61 5.12 -0.77
CA PRO A 40 -7.21 5.39 -2.07
C PRO A 40 -6.40 6.49 -2.78
N PHE A 41 -5.56 6.11 -3.74
CA PHE A 41 -4.78 7.07 -4.52
C PHE A 41 -5.63 7.79 -5.57
N SER A 42 -6.65 7.12 -6.12
CA SER A 42 -7.67 7.70 -7.01
C SER A 42 -8.90 6.80 -7.06
N GLU A 43 -9.95 7.19 -7.80
CA GLU A 43 -11.11 6.32 -8.07
C GLU A 43 -10.73 5.01 -8.78
N GLN A 44 -9.58 5.01 -9.45
CA GLN A 44 -9.07 3.92 -10.28
C GLN A 44 -7.86 3.22 -9.67
N ALA A 45 -7.36 3.66 -8.52
CA ALA A 45 -6.17 3.09 -7.89
C ALA A 45 -6.30 3.05 -6.36
N ARG A 46 -6.08 1.87 -5.78
CA ARG A 46 -6.10 1.63 -4.34
C ARG A 46 -4.90 0.81 -3.91
N LEU A 47 -4.18 1.29 -2.90
CA LEU A 47 -3.14 0.54 -2.21
C LEU A 47 -3.69 -0.05 -0.92
N THR A 48 -3.48 -1.34 -0.73
CA THR A 48 -3.77 -2.08 0.49
C THR A 48 -2.46 -2.55 1.09
N LEU A 49 -2.23 -2.25 2.37
CA LEU A 49 -1.09 -2.71 3.14
C LEU A 49 -1.58 -3.68 4.21
N LYS A 50 -0.83 -4.77 4.42
CA LYS A 50 -1.05 -5.72 5.52
C LYS A 50 0.27 -6.02 6.22
N ALA A 51 0.27 -5.91 7.53
CA ALA A 51 1.38 -6.32 8.36
C ALA A 51 1.07 -7.70 8.98
N ASN A 52 1.79 -8.72 8.52
CA ASN A 52 1.68 -10.10 8.98
C ASN A 52 2.94 -10.47 9.78
N GLY A 53 3.08 -9.92 10.99
CA GLY A 53 4.27 -10.13 11.82
C GLY A 53 5.52 -9.55 11.18
N ASP A 54 6.40 -10.43 10.67
CA ASP A 54 7.67 -10.07 10.02
C ASP A 54 7.50 -9.80 8.51
N VAL A 55 6.29 -9.69 7.98
CA VAL A 55 6.07 -9.42 6.55
C VAL A 55 5.13 -8.25 6.36
N LEU A 56 5.57 -7.27 5.57
CA LEU A 56 4.73 -6.20 5.06
C LEU A 56 4.32 -6.52 3.62
N SER A 57 3.05 -6.86 3.43
CA SER A 57 2.46 -7.09 2.12
C SER A 57 1.82 -5.81 1.60
N LEU A 58 2.17 -5.41 0.39
CA LEU A 58 1.58 -4.31 -0.35
C LEU A 58 0.87 -4.84 -1.58
N ARG A 59 -0.38 -4.40 -1.77
CA ARG A 59 -1.17 -4.69 -2.96
C ARG A 59 -1.70 -3.38 -3.53
N LEU A 60 -1.14 -2.97 -4.66
CA LEU A 60 -1.66 -1.87 -5.46
C LEU A 60 -2.57 -2.44 -6.54
N ASP A 61 -3.84 -2.08 -6.49
CA ASP A 61 -4.83 -2.39 -7.52
C ASP A 61 -5.09 -1.12 -8.32
N ALA A 62 -4.84 -1.15 -9.63
CA ALA A 62 -5.03 0.00 -10.51
C ALA A 62 -5.72 -0.43 -11.82
N THR A 63 -6.70 0.33 -12.29
CA THR A 63 -7.39 0.04 -13.57
C THR A 63 -6.67 0.60 -14.80
N ALA A 64 -5.54 1.30 -14.65
CA ALA A 64 -4.82 1.93 -15.76
C ALA A 64 -3.92 0.96 -16.56
N ASP A 65 -3.97 1.09 -17.88
CA ASP A 65 -3.28 0.32 -18.94
C ASP A 65 -1.81 0.75 -19.20
N ARG A 66 -1.12 1.41 -18.27
CA ARG A 66 0.28 1.81 -18.52
C ARG A 66 1.17 1.67 -17.29
N LEU A 67 1.94 0.58 -17.27
CA LEU A 67 3.31 0.66 -16.79
C LEU A 67 4.17 1.17 -17.95
N PRO A 68 4.70 2.42 -17.92
CA PRO A 68 5.89 2.69 -18.71
C PRO A 68 7.00 1.76 -18.21
N THR A 69 7.52 0.93 -19.12
CA THR A 69 8.75 0.17 -18.90
C THR A 69 9.85 1.17 -18.53
N LEU A 70 10.52 0.93 -17.40
CA LEU A 70 11.76 1.63 -17.09
C LEU A 70 12.87 0.88 -17.85
N GLU A 71 13.26 1.45 -18.99
CA GLU A 71 14.55 1.14 -19.63
C GLU A 71 15.69 1.87 -18.92
#